data_AF-A0A9P1CSE8-F1
#
_entry.id   AF-A0A9P1CSE8-F1
#
_cell.length_a   1.000
_cell.length_b   1.000
_cell.length_c   1.000
_cell.angle_alpha   90.00
_cell.angle_beta   90.00
_cell.angle_gamma   90.00
#
_symmetry.space_group_name_H-M   'P 1'
#
loop_
_entity.id
_entity.type
_entity.pdbx_description
1 polymer ?
#
loop_
_entity_poly.entity_id
_entity_poly.type
_entity_poly.pdbx_seq_one_letter_code
_entity_poly.pdbx_strand_id
1 'polypeptide(L)'
;MDAALSFMAVHALGKYKAFREDFASVQKYTQEMHDLALAQILEERPEVVPSVNRLDKKYKSLIIDCLSVDFEFSQFLLGENTVANLVMVKERLKPHGPEGHAFFLFRIFAQMCGKKGQESQIGSLFMTESMFKRCTPGLKALQSLWTSDGADCWADFMLLRGSKAMSRFASPEHEALSRLLCLFGAFDKEEGSVLCNAFDELDSAERGGLTRWLNSAGDYGVVIPNASGMLQNAKKNPSVGLVNALRIMVKVREECRRHEEGGSGLANLRRVVVQFADLASWAKDYHGDHPAEVCLRSSVDLQGDTKVITLEVEPSSLSLAPSCAANTGSRCREMSEASRRSSSPASPAPPGPASFSAASPSGHRRSPVVHDSTTQTPQRSEGSGANLLGPAPGPRSLRSSFCLGRYTLMSLSFLWALVALCMGEAELTLSWRSLLMSLLILALMVLALYVQCNNLEIPVETASEVNRLGAGEPFLAQWGVGPRHFKKPGSSIG
;
A
#
# COMPACT_ATOMS: atom_id res chain seq x y z
N MET A 1 25.68 -0.71 10.15
CA MET A 1 24.82 -0.14 11.21
C MET A 1 24.59 1.35 11.01
N ASP A 2 25.64 2.17 10.92
CA ASP A 2 25.55 3.62 10.80
C ASP A 2 24.67 4.11 9.61
N ALA A 3 24.82 3.49 8.44
CA ALA A 3 23.97 3.75 7.28
C ALA A 3 22.48 3.48 7.55
N ALA A 4 22.16 2.40 8.28
CA ALA A 4 20.79 2.03 8.59
C ALA A 4 20.16 3.03 9.58
N LEU A 5 20.91 3.48 10.58
CA LEU A 5 20.48 4.51 11.52
C LEU A 5 20.26 5.85 10.82
N SER A 6 21.21 6.25 9.96
CA SER A 6 21.11 7.47 9.18
C SER A 6 19.88 7.43 8.27
N PHE A 7 19.67 6.32 7.58
CA PHE A 7 18.48 6.10 6.74
C PHE A 7 17.18 6.17 7.54
N MET A 8 17.08 5.48 8.67
CA MET A 8 15.89 5.51 9.53
C MET A 8 15.58 6.92 10.08
N ALA A 9 16.59 7.75 10.30
CA ALA A 9 16.37 9.13 10.72
C ALA A 9 15.83 10.01 9.58
N VAL A 10 16.11 9.68 8.32
CA VAL A 10 15.86 10.58 7.19
C VAL A 10 14.80 10.10 6.20
N HIS A 11 14.41 8.82 6.21
CA HIS A 11 13.55 8.25 5.17
C HIS A 11 12.18 8.95 5.06
N ALA A 12 11.70 9.57 6.14
CA ALA A 12 10.44 10.30 6.15
C ALA A 12 10.56 11.76 5.68
N LEU A 13 11.77 12.31 5.45
CA LEU A 13 11.96 13.70 5.05
C LEU A 13 11.24 14.02 3.73
N GLY A 14 11.22 13.09 2.78
CA GLY A 14 10.49 13.26 1.52
C GLY A 14 8.99 13.48 1.71
N LYS A 15 8.40 13.05 2.83
CA LYS A 15 6.96 13.28 3.12
C LYS A 15 6.68 14.75 3.42
N TYR A 16 7.69 15.51 3.84
CA TYR A 16 7.52 16.91 4.20
C TYR A 16 7.46 17.77 2.92
N LYS A 17 6.26 18.28 2.61
CA LYS A 17 6.02 19.05 1.38
C LYS A 17 6.97 20.24 1.24
N ALA A 18 7.14 21.04 2.29
CA ALA A 18 8.03 22.20 2.27
C ALA A 18 9.49 21.80 1.96
N PHE A 19 9.95 20.66 2.48
CA PHE A 19 11.30 20.16 2.16
C PHE A 19 11.44 19.81 0.69
N ARG A 20 10.42 19.21 0.05
CA ARG A 20 10.46 18.90 -1.39
C ARG A 20 10.35 20.15 -2.27
N GLU A 21 9.57 21.14 -1.85
CA GLU A 21 9.34 22.38 -2.62
C GLU A 21 10.62 23.21 -2.80
N ASP A 22 11.60 23.07 -1.91
CA ASP A 22 12.92 23.70 -2.02
C ASP A 22 13.76 23.15 -3.20
N PHE A 23 13.33 22.07 -3.86
CA PHE A 23 14.05 21.40 -4.93
C PHE A 23 13.20 21.29 -6.20
N ALA A 24 13.48 22.13 -7.19
CA ALA A 24 12.73 22.17 -8.46
C ALA A 24 12.70 20.82 -9.21
N SER A 25 13.77 20.02 -9.11
CA SER A 25 13.93 18.75 -9.82
C SER A 25 12.94 17.66 -9.40
N VAL A 26 12.34 17.79 -8.22
CA VAL A 26 11.43 16.82 -7.61
C VAL A 26 10.00 17.31 -7.47
N GLN A 27 9.68 18.51 -7.95
CA GLN A 27 8.31 19.06 -7.92
C GLN A 27 7.30 18.21 -8.70
N LYS A 28 7.76 17.40 -9.65
CA LYS A 28 6.95 16.43 -10.40
C LYS A 28 6.44 15.25 -9.56
N TYR A 29 7.05 14.96 -8.41
CA TYR A 29 6.65 13.82 -7.60
C TYR A 29 5.49 14.17 -6.69
N THR A 30 4.50 13.29 -6.65
CA THR A 30 3.36 13.42 -5.72
C THR A 30 3.77 13.04 -4.29
N GLN A 31 2.86 13.18 -3.33
CA GLN A 31 3.12 12.79 -1.93
C GLN A 31 3.36 11.28 -1.80
N GLU A 32 2.76 10.48 -2.66
CA GLU A 32 2.90 9.02 -2.70
C GLU A 32 4.31 8.62 -3.18
N MET A 33 4.95 9.43 -4.02
CA MET A 33 6.29 9.22 -4.57
C MET A 33 7.41 9.87 -3.73
N HIS A 34 7.16 10.11 -2.44
CA HIS A 34 8.09 10.81 -1.55
C HIS A 34 9.45 10.13 -1.41
N ASP A 35 9.51 8.80 -1.45
CA ASP A 35 10.77 8.05 -1.36
C ASP A 35 11.64 8.29 -2.62
N LEU A 36 11.03 8.32 -3.81
CA LEU A 36 11.71 8.65 -5.08
C LEU A 36 12.21 10.09 -5.09
N ALA A 37 11.38 11.03 -4.60
CA ALA A 37 11.78 12.42 -4.44
C ALA A 37 12.99 12.55 -3.51
N LEU A 38 12.98 11.85 -2.37
CA LEU A 38 14.12 11.86 -1.45
C LEU A 38 15.37 11.22 -2.07
N ALA A 39 15.22 10.12 -2.81
CA ALA A 39 16.34 9.49 -3.53
C ALA A 39 17.02 10.48 -4.48
N GLN A 40 16.24 11.18 -5.30
CA GLN A 40 16.75 12.15 -6.26
C GLN A 40 17.40 13.36 -5.57
N ILE A 41 16.83 13.88 -4.47
CA ILE A 41 17.46 14.94 -3.68
C ILE A 41 18.81 14.48 -3.12
N LEU A 42 18.90 13.26 -2.57
CA LEU A 42 20.14 12.72 -2.00
C LEU A 42 21.21 12.44 -3.06
N GLU A 43 20.80 12.14 -4.29
CA GLU A 43 21.69 11.96 -5.43
C GLU A 43 22.23 13.30 -5.94
N GLU A 44 21.38 14.32 -6.07
CA GLU A 44 21.76 15.63 -6.61
C GLU A 44 22.47 16.53 -5.58
N ARG A 45 22.03 16.51 -4.31
CA ARG A 45 22.45 17.43 -3.25
C ARG A 45 22.56 16.74 -1.89
N PRO A 46 23.47 15.76 -1.71
CA PRO A 46 23.59 15.02 -0.45
C PRO A 46 23.87 15.91 0.77
N GLU A 47 24.47 17.09 0.59
CA GLU A 47 24.81 18.04 1.65
C GLU A 47 23.61 18.54 2.47
N VAL A 48 22.40 18.49 1.92
CA VAL A 48 21.17 18.89 2.63
C VAL A 48 20.75 17.88 3.70
N VAL A 49 21.33 16.67 3.67
CA VAL A 49 21.13 15.62 4.67
C VAL A 49 22.50 15.18 5.22
N PRO A 50 23.10 15.92 6.17
CA PRO A 50 24.47 15.70 6.63
C PRO A 50 24.75 14.28 7.14
N SER A 51 23.76 13.63 7.74
CA SER A 51 23.86 12.25 8.22
C SER A 51 24.10 11.24 7.10
N VAL A 52 23.55 11.47 5.90
CA VAL A 52 23.81 10.67 4.69
C VAL A 52 25.08 11.16 4.00
N ASN A 53 25.32 12.47 3.94
CA ASN A 53 26.48 13.03 3.26
C ASN A 53 27.83 12.56 3.83
N ARG A 54 27.91 12.30 5.13
CA ARG A 54 29.16 11.81 5.75
C ARG A 54 29.46 10.34 5.48
N LEU A 55 28.50 9.56 4.95
CA LEU A 55 28.67 8.14 4.70
C LEU A 55 29.57 7.90 3.48
N ASP A 56 30.20 6.72 3.43
CA ASP A 56 30.94 6.29 2.26
C ASP A 56 30.02 6.17 1.03
N LYS A 57 30.60 6.36 -0.16
CA LYS A 57 29.89 6.28 -1.45
C LYS A 57 29.06 5.00 -1.60
N LYS A 58 29.58 3.86 -1.13
CA LYS A 58 28.87 2.57 -1.13
C LYS A 58 27.53 2.66 -0.40
N TYR A 59 27.50 3.21 0.81
CA TYR A 59 26.29 3.30 1.63
C TYR A 59 25.33 4.40 1.16
N LYS A 60 25.86 5.50 0.61
CA LYS A 60 25.04 6.51 -0.08
C LYS A 60 24.25 5.88 -1.23
N SER A 61 24.96 5.15 -2.10
CA SER A 61 24.34 4.42 -3.22
C SER A 61 23.30 3.42 -2.72
N LEU A 62 23.61 2.64 -1.68
CA LEU A 62 22.65 1.70 -1.09
C LEU A 62 21.38 2.39 -0.59
N ILE A 63 21.50 3.54 0.09
CA ILE A 63 20.34 4.30 0.58
C ILE A 63 19.50 4.81 -0.59
N ILE A 64 20.14 5.41 -1.60
CA ILE A 64 19.47 5.94 -2.80
C ILE A 64 18.76 4.82 -3.56
N ASP A 65 19.44 3.70 -3.81
CA ASP A 65 18.84 2.56 -4.51
C ASP A 65 17.70 1.94 -3.72
N CYS A 66 17.84 1.83 -2.39
CA CYS A 66 16.77 1.36 -1.51
C CYS A 66 15.55 2.28 -1.61
N LEU A 67 15.70 3.60 -1.47
CA LEU A 67 14.62 4.58 -1.65
C LEU A 67 13.99 4.53 -3.05
N SER A 68 14.80 4.18 -4.05
CA SER A 68 14.37 4.07 -5.45
C SER A 68 13.56 2.81 -5.77
N VAL A 69 13.43 1.88 -4.83
CA VAL A 69 12.58 0.69 -4.99
C VAL A 69 11.12 1.07 -4.77
N ASP A 70 10.32 1.03 -5.84
CA ASP A 70 8.86 1.19 -5.81
C ASP A 70 8.19 -0.14 -5.42
N PHE A 71 8.30 -0.44 -4.12
CA PHE A 71 7.73 -1.63 -3.49
C PHE A 71 7.19 -1.27 -2.10
N GLU A 72 5.86 -1.30 -1.96
CA GLU A 72 5.19 -1.16 -0.68
C GLU A 72 4.88 -2.56 -0.11
N PHE A 73 5.46 -2.90 1.04
CA PHE A 73 5.34 -4.24 1.60
C PHE A 73 3.90 -4.58 2.03
N SER A 74 3.14 -3.58 2.49
CA SER A 74 1.74 -3.80 2.86
C SER A 74 0.87 -4.15 1.65
N GLN A 75 1.10 -3.50 0.50
CA GLN A 75 0.46 -3.82 -0.78
C GLN A 75 0.83 -5.23 -1.27
N PHE A 76 2.11 -5.62 -1.12
CA PHE A 76 2.56 -6.97 -1.45
C PHE A 76 1.82 -8.05 -0.65
N LEU A 77 1.69 -7.88 0.66
CA LEU A 77 0.99 -8.83 1.53
C LEU A 77 -0.51 -9.00 1.19
N LEU A 78 -1.10 -7.99 0.56
CA LEU A 78 -2.48 -7.94 0.09
C LEU A 78 -2.61 -8.35 -1.40
N GLY A 79 -1.53 -8.68 -2.09
CA GLY A 79 -1.58 -9.02 -3.50
C GLY A 79 -1.89 -7.85 -4.45
N GLU A 80 -1.77 -6.61 -3.97
CA GLU A 80 -1.93 -5.39 -4.78
C GLU A 80 -0.70 -5.15 -5.67
N ASN A 81 0.49 -5.53 -5.20
CA ASN A 81 1.72 -5.57 -6.02
C ASN A 81 1.71 -6.73 -7.01
N THR A 82 2.75 -6.80 -7.85
CA THR A 82 2.95 -7.83 -8.86
C THR A 82 4.35 -8.43 -8.80
N VAL A 83 4.58 -9.45 -9.64
CA VAL A 83 5.91 -10.02 -9.90
C VAL A 83 6.92 -8.94 -10.29
N ALA A 84 6.53 -7.97 -11.12
CA ALA A 84 7.41 -6.89 -11.56
C ALA A 84 7.96 -6.06 -10.39
N ASN A 85 7.18 -5.84 -9.34
CA ASN A 85 7.64 -5.16 -8.13
C ASN A 85 8.73 -5.96 -7.41
N LEU A 86 8.61 -7.30 -7.34
CA LEU A 86 9.65 -8.16 -6.77
C LEU A 86 10.92 -8.17 -7.62
N VAL A 87 10.77 -8.27 -8.94
CA VAL A 87 11.92 -8.20 -9.87
C VAL A 87 12.65 -6.87 -9.71
N MET A 88 11.93 -5.75 -9.56
CA MET A 88 12.52 -4.44 -9.31
C MET A 88 13.34 -4.41 -8.00
N VAL A 89 12.82 -4.99 -6.92
CA VAL A 89 13.57 -5.12 -5.64
C VAL A 89 14.88 -5.87 -5.88
N LYS A 90 14.83 -7.00 -6.60
CA LYS A 90 16.02 -7.82 -6.89
C LYS A 90 17.05 -7.05 -7.71
N GLU A 91 16.64 -6.47 -8.83
CA GLU A 91 17.55 -5.77 -9.76
C GLU A 91 18.18 -4.52 -9.13
N ARG A 92 17.41 -3.74 -8.36
CA ARG A 92 17.93 -2.54 -7.68
C ARG A 92 18.91 -2.85 -6.56
N LEU A 93 18.73 -3.97 -5.86
CA LEU A 93 19.58 -4.34 -4.72
C LEU A 93 20.73 -5.28 -5.09
N LYS A 94 20.69 -5.89 -6.28
CA LYS A 94 21.75 -6.77 -6.81
C LYS A 94 23.16 -6.17 -6.71
N PRO A 95 23.41 -4.89 -7.06
CA PRO A 95 24.75 -4.29 -6.96
C PRO A 95 25.32 -4.25 -5.53
N HIS A 96 24.45 -4.33 -4.52
CA HIS A 96 24.81 -4.24 -3.10
C HIS A 96 25.00 -5.60 -2.43
N GLY A 97 24.80 -6.69 -3.18
CA GLY A 97 24.94 -8.05 -2.66
C GLY A 97 23.98 -8.39 -1.50
N PRO A 98 24.31 -9.39 -0.68
CA PRO A 98 23.48 -9.81 0.46
C PRO A 98 23.25 -8.70 1.50
N GLU A 99 24.20 -7.76 1.64
CA GLU A 99 24.08 -6.63 2.55
C GLU A 99 22.95 -5.69 2.15
N GLY A 100 22.80 -5.40 0.85
CA GLY A 100 21.71 -4.56 0.35
C GLY A 100 20.34 -5.20 0.58
N HIS A 101 20.25 -6.51 0.39
CA HIS A 101 19.03 -7.27 0.70
C HIS A 101 18.68 -7.22 2.19
N ALA A 102 19.64 -7.48 3.08
CA ALA A 102 19.44 -7.37 4.53
C ALA A 102 19.04 -5.95 4.96
N PHE A 103 19.64 -4.93 4.34
CA PHE A 103 19.28 -3.52 4.57
C PHE A 103 17.83 -3.22 4.18
N PHE A 104 17.37 -3.74 3.03
CA PHE A 104 16.00 -3.56 2.56
C PHE A 104 14.97 -4.29 3.45
N LEU A 105 15.27 -5.52 3.88
CA LEU A 105 14.42 -6.22 4.85
C LEU A 105 14.34 -5.47 6.19
N PHE A 106 15.47 -4.93 6.66
CA PHE A 106 15.51 -4.10 7.87
C PHE A 106 14.65 -2.84 7.71
N ARG A 107 14.72 -2.15 6.56
CA ARG A 107 13.82 -1.02 6.25
C ARG A 107 12.36 -1.41 6.41
N ILE A 108 11.94 -2.48 5.75
CA ILE A 108 10.54 -2.94 5.80
C ILE A 108 10.13 -3.20 7.25
N PHE A 109 10.95 -3.95 7.99
CA PHE A 109 10.68 -4.27 9.39
C PHE A 109 10.54 -3.01 10.25
N ALA A 110 11.49 -2.07 10.13
CA ALA A 110 11.50 -0.83 10.90
C ALA A 110 10.31 0.08 10.56
N GLN A 111 9.96 0.21 9.26
CA GLN A 111 8.77 0.97 8.83
C GLN A 111 7.49 0.38 9.40
N MET A 112 7.36 -0.95 9.39
CA MET A 112 6.21 -1.63 9.99
C MET A 112 6.17 -1.40 11.51
N CYS A 113 7.31 -1.45 12.19
CA CYS A 113 7.37 -1.14 13.62
C CYS A 113 6.96 0.31 13.95
N GLY A 114 7.37 1.27 13.11
CA GLY A 114 7.05 2.69 13.27
C GLY A 114 5.66 3.10 12.81
N LYS A 115 4.88 2.21 12.20
CA LYS A 115 3.60 2.55 11.54
C LYS A 115 2.58 3.21 12.48
N LYS A 116 2.61 2.88 13.77
CA LYS A 116 1.77 3.44 14.84
C LYS A 116 2.53 4.38 15.78
N GLY A 117 3.68 4.92 15.37
CA GLY A 117 4.51 5.79 16.20
C GLY A 117 3.81 7.07 16.68
N GLN A 118 2.77 7.52 15.96
CA GLN A 118 1.96 8.67 16.39
C GLN A 118 1.03 8.34 17.56
N GLU A 119 0.64 7.07 17.72
CA GLU A 119 -0.22 6.61 18.82
C GLU A 119 0.60 6.30 20.09
N SER A 120 1.82 5.78 19.92
CA SER A 120 2.73 5.50 21.02
C SER A 120 4.18 5.61 20.58
N GLN A 121 4.99 6.22 21.43
CA GLN A 121 6.45 6.26 21.31
C GLN A 121 7.13 5.07 22.01
N ILE A 122 6.37 4.26 22.76
CA ILE A 122 6.88 3.12 23.52
C ILE A 122 6.66 1.85 22.71
N GLY A 123 7.76 1.34 22.13
CA GLY A 123 7.78 0.10 21.37
C GLY A 123 6.92 0.16 20.10
N SER A 124 6.69 -1.01 19.51
CA SER A 124 5.87 -1.16 18.32
C SER A 124 4.46 -1.61 18.70
N LEU A 125 3.49 -0.70 18.63
CA LEU A 125 2.07 -1.07 18.73
C LEU A 125 1.58 -1.88 17.52
N PHE A 126 2.29 -1.79 16.40
CA PHE A 126 1.88 -2.44 15.15
C PHE A 126 2.42 -3.87 15.04
N MET A 127 3.72 -4.05 15.28
CA MET A 127 4.43 -5.32 15.11
C MET A 127 4.24 -6.25 16.33
N THR A 128 2.99 -6.63 16.57
CA THR A 128 2.64 -7.68 17.53
C THR A 128 3.02 -9.06 16.98
N GLU A 129 3.06 -10.09 17.84
CA GLU A 129 3.32 -11.47 17.39
C GLU A 129 2.34 -11.92 16.30
N SER A 130 1.05 -11.55 16.42
CA SER A 130 0.03 -11.85 15.41
C SER A 130 0.35 -11.16 14.08
N MET A 131 0.75 -9.88 14.13
CA MET A 131 1.12 -9.14 12.93
C MET A 131 2.39 -9.70 12.28
N PHE A 132 3.38 -10.08 13.08
CA PHE A 132 4.60 -10.71 12.59
C PHE A 132 4.30 -12.04 11.88
N LYS A 133 3.43 -12.89 12.46
CA LYS A 133 2.96 -14.14 11.83
C LYS A 133 2.28 -13.89 10.48
N ARG A 134 1.53 -12.78 10.34
CA ARG A 134 0.91 -12.37 9.07
C ARG A 134 1.92 -11.86 8.05
N CYS A 135 2.97 -11.17 8.49
CA CYS A 135 4.04 -10.68 7.62
C CYS A 135 5.01 -11.78 7.18
N THR A 136 5.13 -12.85 7.98
CA THR A 136 6.12 -13.93 7.77
C THR A 136 6.10 -14.53 6.36
N PRO A 137 4.95 -14.86 5.74
CA PRO A 137 4.93 -15.32 4.35
C PRO A 137 5.58 -14.36 3.37
N GLY A 138 5.30 -13.05 3.50
CA GLY A 138 5.87 -12.06 2.61
C GLY A 138 7.36 -11.83 2.84
N LEU A 139 7.82 -11.87 4.10
CA LEU A 139 9.25 -11.80 4.42
C LEU A 139 10.01 -13.01 3.87
N LYS A 140 9.44 -14.21 3.96
CA LYS A 140 10.03 -15.43 3.37
C LYS A 140 10.13 -15.33 1.84
N ALA A 141 9.09 -14.83 1.18
CA ALA A 141 9.12 -14.61 -0.27
C ALA A 141 10.23 -13.62 -0.67
N LEU A 142 10.39 -12.52 0.09
CA LEU A 142 11.49 -11.58 -0.14
C LEU A 142 12.86 -12.20 0.13
N GLN A 143 13.01 -13.04 1.16
CA GLN A 143 14.26 -13.76 1.41
C GLN A 143 14.62 -14.72 0.26
N SER A 144 13.63 -15.47 -0.25
CA SER A 144 13.83 -16.39 -1.38
C SER A 144 14.12 -15.66 -2.70
N LEU A 145 13.66 -14.42 -2.86
CA LEU A 145 13.88 -13.60 -4.07
C LEU A 145 15.36 -13.44 -4.44
N TRP A 146 16.24 -13.53 -3.44
CA TRP A 146 17.68 -13.43 -3.68
C TRP A 146 18.25 -14.65 -4.42
N THR A 147 17.70 -15.84 -4.16
CA THR A 147 18.18 -17.11 -4.72
C THR A 147 17.31 -17.64 -5.86
N SER A 148 16.05 -17.22 -5.94
CA SER A 148 15.05 -17.71 -6.88
C SER A 148 14.57 -16.61 -7.83
N ASP A 149 13.83 -16.99 -8.87
CA ASP A 149 13.19 -16.00 -9.76
C ASP A 149 12.05 -15.25 -9.05
N GLY A 150 11.76 -14.02 -9.50
CA GLY A 150 10.66 -13.22 -8.95
C GLY A 150 9.29 -13.86 -9.16
N ALA A 151 9.08 -14.54 -10.30
CA ALA A 151 7.83 -15.23 -10.60
C ALA A 151 7.63 -16.44 -9.68
N ASP A 152 8.69 -17.23 -9.44
CA ASP A 152 8.65 -18.37 -8.52
C ASP A 152 8.33 -17.91 -7.09
N CYS A 153 8.99 -16.85 -6.62
CA CYS A 153 8.74 -16.30 -5.28
C CYS A 153 7.31 -15.79 -5.11
N TRP A 154 6.75 -15.19 -6.17
CA TRP A 154 5.35 -14.75 -6.19
C TRP A 154 4.39 -15.93 -6.18
N ALA A 155 4.64 -16.95 -7.00
CA ALA A 155 3.82 -18.16 -7.07
C ALA A 155 3.82 -18.89 -5.72
N ASP A 156 4.98 -19.08 -5.10
CA ASP A 156 5.12 -19.68 -3.77
C ASP A 156 4.37 -18.87 -2.70
N PHE A 157 4.49 -17.53 -2.75
CA PHE A 157 3.74 -16.65 -1.85
C PHE A 157 2.23 -16.83 -2.04
N MET A 158 1.73 -16.78 -3.28
CA MET A 158 0.31 -16.91 -3.57
C MET A 158 -0.24 -18.28 -3.19
N LEU A 159 0.51 -19.35 -3.45
CA LEU A 159 0.16 -20.72 -3.06
C LEU A 159 0.08 -20.85 -1.53
N LEU A 160 1.07 -20.34 -0.80
CA LEU A 160 1.08 -20.36 0.67
C LEU A 160 -0.09 -19.55 1.26
N ARG A 161 -0.53 -18.50 0.58
CA ARG A 161 -1.64 -17.65 1.04
C ARG A 161 -2.98 -18.29 0.75
N GLY A 162 -3.24 -18.71 -0.48
CA GLY A 162 -4.53 -19.27 -0.85
C GLY A 162 -4.76 -20.68 -0.30
N SER A 163 -3.71 -21.48 -0.03
CA SER A 163 -3.84 -22.83 0.59
C SER A 163 -4.45 -22.82 2.00
N LYS A 164 -4.48 -21.66 2.66
CA LYS A 164 -5.15 -21.50 3.95
C LYS A 164 -6.67 -21.32 3.81
N ALA A 165 -7.11 -20.81 2.68
CA ALA A 165 -8.51 -20.49 2.41
C ALA A 165 -9.18 -21.50 1.47
N MET A 166 -8.42 -22.20 0.61
CA MET A 166 -8.92 -23.12 -0.41
C MET A 166 -8.23 -24.48 -0.35
N SER A 167 -8.97 -25.54 -0.70
CA SER A 167 -8.50 -26.94 -0.63
C SER A 167 -7.90 -27.48 -1.93
N ARG A 168 -8.02 -26.76 -3.06
CA ARG A 168 -7.55 -27.22 -4.38
C ARG A 168 -6.84 -26.09 -5.13
N PHE A 169 -5.75 -26.45 -5.82
CA PHE A 169 -4.91 -25.58 -6.65
C PHE A 169 -4.59 -26.34 -7.92
N ALA A 170 -5.41 -26.18 -8.95
CA ALA A 170 -5.23 -26.97 -10.19
C ALA A 170 -5.63 -26.22 -11.46
N SER A 171 -6.06 -24.97 -11.37
CA SER A 171 -6.47 -24.18 -12.54
C SER A 171 -6.01 -22.74 -12.40
N PRO A 172 -5.86 -21.99 -13.52
CA PRO A 172 -5.58 -20.56 -13.48
C PRO A 172 -6.58 -19.79 -12.61
N GLU A 173 -7.85 -20.22 -12.55
CA GLU A 173 -8.85 -19.59 -11.68
C GLU A 173 -8.45 -19.65 -10.19
N HIS A 174 -7.79 -20.73 -9.74
CA HIS A 174 -7.32 -20.84 -8.37
C HIS A 174 -6.19 -19.85 -8.05
N GLU A 175 -5.33 -19.53 -9.02
CA GLU A 175 -4.29 -18.51 -8.86
C GLU A 175 -4.92 -17.11 -8.72
N ALA A 176 -5.89 -16.80 -9.58
CA ALA A 176 -6.63 -15.54 -9.54
C ALA A 176 -7.41 -15.40 -8.22
N LEU A 177 -8.08 -16.48 -7.79
CA LEU A 177 -8.75 -16.55 -6.50
C LEU A 177 -7.78 -16.36 -5.34
N SER A 178 -6.58 -16.93 -5.41
CA SER A 178 -5.56 -16.74 -4.35
C SER A 178 -5.14 -15.27 -4.22
N ARG A 179 -5.01 -14.56 -5.36
CA ARG A 179 -4.78 -13.12 -5.36
C ARG A 179 -6.00 -12.36 -4.82
N LEU A 180 -7.21 -12.71 -5.24
CA LEU A 180 -8.46 -12.12 -4.70
C LEU A 180 -8.59 -12.33 -3.19
N LEU A 181 -8.22 -13.49 -2.67
CA LEU A 181 -8.23 -13.78 -1.23
C LEU A 181 -7.24 -12.90 -0.47
N CYS A 182 -6.05 -12.64 -1.05
CA CYS A 182 -5.10 -11.68 -0.49
C CYS A 182 -5.66 -10.26 -0.49
N LEU A 183 -6.26 -9.82 -1.62
CA LEU A 183 -6.87 -8.51 -1.75
C LEU A 183 -8.04 -8.38 -0.78
N PHE A 184 -8.86 -9.41 -0.65
CA PHE A 184 -9.96 -9.44 0.31
C PHE A 184 -9.47 -9.57 1.75
N GLY A 185 -8.21 -9.91 2.01
CA GLY A 185 -7.70 -10.12 3.36
C GLY A 185 -8.25 -11.36 4.06
N ALA A 186 -8.80 -12.34 3.31
CA ALA A 186 -9.32 -13.59 3.86
C ALA A 186 -8.19 -14.59 4.07
N PHE A 187 -7.94 -14.94 5.34
CA PHE A 187 -6.86 -15.86 5.73
C PHE A 187 -7.33 -17.15 6.39
N ASP A 188 -8.64 -17.33 6.48
CA ASP A 188 -9.30 -18.54 6.95
C ASP A 188 -10.32 -19.04 5.92
N LYS A 189 -10.81 -20.26 6.16
CA LYS A 189 -11.72 -20.96 5.27
C LYS A 189 -13.12 -20.31 5.21
N GLU A 190 -13.56 -19.68 6.29
CA GLU A 190 -14.89 -19.08 6.39
C GLU A 190 -14.94 -17.82 5.51
N GLU A 191 -14.03 -16.87 5.75
CA GLU A 191 -13.93 -15.67 4.93
C GLU A 191 -13.60 -16.00 3.46
N GLY A 192 -12.76 -17.01 3.26
CA GLY A 192 -12.43 -17.49 1.92
C GLY A 192 -13.65 -18.00 1.16
N SER A 193 -14.53 -18.77 1.82
CA SER A 193 -15.74 -19.30 1.19
C SER A 193 -16.71 -18.21 0.74
N VAL A 194 -16.83 -17.11 1.50
CA VAL A 194 -17.69 -15.97 1.14
C VAL A 194 -17.23 -15.34 -0.18
N LEU A 195 -15.92 -15.15 -0.34
CA LEU A 195 -15.37 -14.59 -1.57
C LEU A 195 -15.46 -15.56 -2.75
N CYS A 196 -15.18 -16.84 -2.53
CA CYS A 196 -15.29 -17.86 -3.57
C CYS A 196 -16.73 -17.98 -4.10
N ASN A 197 -17.72 -17.98 -3.20
CA ASN A 197 -19.13 -18.00 -3.60
C ASN A 197 -19.48 -16.76 -4.44
N ALA A 198 -19.04 -15.57 -4.02
CA ALA A 198 -19.27 -14.35 -4.79
C ALA A 198 -18.59 -14.37 -6.18
N PHE A 199 -17.43 -15.01 -6.29
CA PHE A 199 -16.74 -15.23 -7.56
C PHE A 199 -17.50 -16.23 -8.45
N ASP A 200 -18.04 -17.30 -7.87
CA ASP A 200 -18.82 -18.32 -8.59
C ASP A 200 -20.18 -17.83 -9.10
N GLU A 201 -20.71 -16.74 -8.52
CA GLU A 201 -21.92 -16.06 -8.99
C GLU A 201 -21.67 -15.17 -10.24
N LEU A 202 -20.41 -14.93 -10.60
CA LEU A 202 -20.08 -14.29 -11.87
C LEU A 202 -20.32 -15.25 -13.03
N ASP A 203 -20.70 -14.72 -14.19
CA ASP A 203 -20.85 -15.57 -15.37
C ASP A 203 -19.48 -16.09 -15.87
N SER A 204 -19.50 -17.09 -16.76
CA SER A 204 -18.25 -17.69 -17.26
C SER A 204 -17.34 -16.70 -18.01
N ALA A 205 -17.90 -15.69 -18.67
CA ALA A 205 -17.13 -14.68 -19.38
C ALA A 205 -16.49 -13.67 -18.42
N GLU A 206 -17.25 -13.23 -17.40
CA GLU A 206 -16.79 -12.38 -16.30
C GLU A 206 -15.64 -13.06 -15.54
N ARG A 207 -15.83 -14.31 -15.10
CA ARG A 207 -14.76 -15.09 -14.43
C ARG A 207 -13.53 -15.24 -15.30
N GLY A 208 -13.70 -15.68 -16.55
CA GLY A 208 -12.58 -15.86 -17.48
C GLY A 208 -11.85 -14.54 -17.81
N GLY A 209 -12.56 -13.41 -17.82
CA GLY A 209 -11.97 -12.08 -17.95
C GLY A 209 -11.13 -11.70 -16.73
N LEU A 210 -11.75 -11.79 -15.55
CA LEU A 210 -11.12 -11.44 -14.28
C LEU A 210 -9.91 -12.33 -13.98
N THR A 211 -10.02 -13.64 -14.19
CA THR A 211 -8.92 -14.59 -14.04
C THR A 211 -7.73 -14.23 -14.93
N ARG A 212 -7.96 -13.95 -16.22
CA ARG A 212 -6.88 -13.55 -17.13
C ARG A 212 -6.21 -12.25 -16.70
N TRP A 213 -6.96 -11.27 -16.20
CA TRP A 213 -6.40 -10.00 -15.76
C TRP A 213 -5.64 -10.09 -14.44
N LEU A 214 -6.14 -10.86 -13.47
CA LEU A 214 -5.43 -11.02 -12.20
C LEU A 214 -4.18 -11.88 -12.34
N ASN A 215 -4.19 -12.84 -13.27
CA ASN A 215 -3.06 -13.70 -13.61
C ASN A 215 -2.20 -13.15 -14.73
N SER A 216 -2.51 -11.98 -15.30
CA SER A 216 -1.59 -11.32 -16.23
C SER A 216 -0.41 -10.80 -15.44
N ALA A 217 0.46 -11.74 -15.04
CA ALA A 217 1.81 -11.53 -14.58
C ALA A 217 2.74 -11.15 -15.75
N GLY A 218 2.16 -10.75 -16.89
CA GLY A 218 2.86 -10.43 -18.12
C GLY A 218 3.86 -9.31 -17.92
N ASP A 219 4.69 -9.10 -18.93
CA ASP A 219 5.87 -8.22 -18.96
C ASP A 219 5.67 -6.82 -18.34
N TYR A 220 4.42 -6.38 -18.15
CA TYR A 220 4.00 -5.23 -17.37
C TYR A 220 3.15 -5.65 -16.17
N GLY A 221 3.66 -5.40 -14.96
CA GLY A 221 2.90 -5.65 -13.73
C GLY A 221 1.78 -4.61 -13.55
N VAL A 222 0.52 -5.08 -13.48
CA VAL A 222 -0.63 -4.25 -13.07
C VAL A 222 -0.75 -4.20 -11.55
N VAL A 223 -0.34 -3.07 -10.97
CA VAL A 223 -0.49 -2.77 -9.54
C VAL A 223 -1.86 -2.15 -9.31
N ILE A 224 -2.61 -2.65 -8.33
CA ILE A 224 -3.99 -2.23 -8.04
C ILE A 224 -4.13 -1.68 -6.61
N PRO A 225 -3.45 -0.56 -6.28
CA PRO A 225 -3.46 0.00 -4.93
C PRO A 225 -4.88 0.31 -4.45
N ASN A 226 -5.20 -0.04 -3.20
CA ASN A 226 -6.50 0.12 -2.55
C ASN A 226 -7.62 -0.81 -3.07
N ALA A 227 -7.35 -1.76 -3.95
CA ALA A 227 -8.34 -2.76 -4.35
C ALA A 227 -8.84 -3.56 -3.14
N SER A 228 -7.96 -3.81 -2.17
CA SER A 228 -8.35 -4.45 -0.92
C SER A 228 -9.34 -3.60 -0.10
N GLY A 229 -9.16 -2.28 -0.05
CA GLY A 229 -10.08 -1.36 0.61
C GLY A 229 -11.48 -1.40 -0.03
N MET A 230 -11.54 -1.45 -1.37
CA MET A 230 -12.81 -1.58 -2.10
C MET A 230 -13.55 -2.88 -1.74
N LEU A 231 -12.88 -4.02 -1.77
CA LEU A 231 -13.51 -5.31 -1.43
C LEU A 231 -13.97 -5.36 0.03
N GLN A 232 -13.18 -4.79 0.96
CA GLN A 232 -13.52 -4.70 2.37
C GLN A 232 -14.74 -3.80 2.62
N ASN A 233 -14.83 -2.66 1.92
CA ASN A 233 -15.98 -1.77 2.02
C ASN A 233 -17.23 -2.41 1.41
N ALA A 234 -17.09 -3.06 0.24
CA ALA A 234 -18.18 -3.78 -0.40
C ALA A 234 -18.74 -4.93 0.45
N LYS A 235 -17.88 -5.65 1.21
CA LYS A 235 -18.34 -6.68 2.18
C LYS A 235 -19.25 -6.09 3.25
N LYS A 236 -18.92 -4.88 3.73
CA LYS A 236 -19.64 -4.20 4.82
C LYS A 236 -20.88 -3.48 4.30
N ASN A 237 -20.93 -3.17 3.02
CA ASN A 237 -22.02 -2.43 2.38
C ASN A 237 -22.95 -3.40 1.61
N PRO A 238 -24.15 -3.73 2.15
CA PRO A 238 -25.06 -4.65 1.50
C PRO A 238 -25.63 -4.13 0.17
N SER A 239 -25.68 -2.80 -0.03
CA SER A 239 -26.10 -2.20 -1.31
C SER A 239 -25.10 -2.45 -2.43
N VAL A 240 -23.82 -2.70 -2.10
CA VAL A 240 -22.79 -3.06 -3.06
C VAL A 240 -22.65 -4.56 -3.11
N GLY A 241 -22.29 -5.20 -1.99
CA GLY A 241 -22.00 -6.62 -1.92
C GLY A 241 -20.76 -7.04 -2.73
N LEU A 242 -20.24 -8.23 -2.45
CA LEU A 242 -18.99 -8.69 -3.08
C LEU A 242 -19.17 -9.02 -4.57
N VAL A 243 -20.30 -9.61 -4.96
CA VAL A 243 -20.56 -9.97 -6.36
C VAL A 243 -20.48 -8.74 -7.27
N ASN A 244 -21.15 -7.65 -6.90
CA ASN A 244 -21.10 -6.43 -7.70
C ASN A 244 -19.72 -5.76 -7.64
N ALA A 245 -19.02 -5.80 -6.51
CA ALA A 245 -17.64 -5.31 -6.46
C ALA A 245 -16.71 -6.08 -7.43
N LEU A 246 -16.88 -7.40 -7.57
CA LEU A 246 -16.14 -8.19 -8.55
C LEU A 246 -16.56 -7.85 -9.99
N ARG A 247 -17.84 -7.61 -10.26
CA ARG A 247 -18.30 -7.09 -11.57
C ARG A 247 -17.70 -5.72 -11.89
N ILE A 248 -17.56 -4.84 -10.90
CA ILE A 248 -16.85 -3.57 -11.06
C ILE A 248 -15.38 -3.83 -11.41
N MET A 249 -14.69 -4.79 -10.78
CA MET A 249 -13.32 -5.17 -11.19
C MET A 249 -13.26 -5.65 -12.65
N VAL A 250 -14.27 -6.38 -13.13
CA VAL A 250 -14.39 -6.74 -14.56
C VAL A 250 -14.52 -5.49 -15.43
N LYS A 251 -15.33 -4.50 -15.04
CA LYS A 251 -15.40 -3.21 -15.77
C LYS A 251 -14.06 -2.46 -15.75
N VAL A 252 -13.36 -2.44 -14.61
CA VAL A 252 -12.03 -1.84 -14.50
C VAL A 252 -11.04 -2.46 -15.49
N ARG A 253 -11.06 -3.79 -15.63
CA ARG A 253 -10.25 -4.48 -16.64
C ARG A 253 -10.58 -4.00 -18.05
N GLU A 254 -11.86 -3.88 -18.39
CA GLU A 254 -12.26 -3.39 -19.71
C GLU A 254 -11.82 -1.93 -19.95
N GLU A 255 -11.90 -1.07 -18.94
CA GLU A 255 -11.30 0.28 -19.00
C GLU A 255 -9.79 0.23 -19.31
N CYS A 256 -9.05 -0.62 -18.60
CA CYS A 256 -7.61 -0.78 -18.81
C CYS A 256 -7.31 -1.24 -20.25
N ARG A 257 -8.05 -2.22 -20.76
CA ARG A 257 -7.92 -2.73 -22.12
C ARG A 257 -8.18 -1.66 -23.18
N ARG A 258 -9.18 -0.79 -22.99
CA ARG A 258 -9.45 0.33 -23.90
C ARG A 258 -8.23 1.25 -24.05
N HIS A 259 -7.47 1.44 -22.98
CA HIS A 259 -6.25 2.24 -22.99
C HIS A 259 -5.02 1.50 -23.53
N GLU A 260 -5.07 0.17 -23.64
CA GLU A 260 -4.01 -0.64 -24.25
C GLU A 260 -4.13 -0.66 -25.78
N GLU A 261 -5.36 -0.76 -26.30
CA GLU A 261 -5.63 -0.84 -27.74
C GLU A 261 -5.44 0.50 -28.46
N GLY A 262 -5.61 1.62 -27.76
CA GLY A 262 -5.63 2.96 -28.34
C GLY A 262 -4.29 3.66 -28.56
N GLY A 263 -3.14 3.09 -28.16
CA GLY A 263 -1.88 3.86 -28.11
C GLY A 263 -0.63 3.09 -28.51
N SER A 264 0.03 3.52 -29.60
CA SER A 264 1.35 3.06 -30.06
C SER A 264 2.53 3.41 -29.14
N GLY A 265 2.28 3.88 -27.91
CA GLY A 265 3.28 4.29 -26.93
C GLY A 265 3.63 3.22 -25.86
N LEU A 266 3.01 2.04 -25.90
CA LEU A 266 3.16 1.02 -24.85
C LEU A 266 4.49 0.26 -24.87
N ALA A 267 5.26 0.32 -25.96
CA ALA A 267 6.47 -0.49 -26.12
C ALA A 267 7.53 -0.27 -25.03
N ASN A 268 7.51 0.87 -24.32
CA ASN A 268 8.49 1.23 -23.30
C ASN A 268 7.93 1.31 -21.87
N LEU A 269 6.62 1.09 -21.67
CA LEU A 269 6.07 1.12 -20.32
C LEU A 269 6.62 -0.09 -19.54
N ARG A 270 6.90 0.06 -18.25
CA ARG A 270 7.33 -1.09 -17.42
C ARG A 270 6.26 -1.50 -16.42
N ARG A 271 5.30 -0.61 -16.17
CA ARG A 271 4.34 -0.75 -15.08
C ARG A 271 3.03 -0.03 -15.41
N VAL A 272 1.92 -0.65 -15.01
CA VAL A 272 0.60 -0.03 -15.01
C VAL A 272 0.11 0.02 -13.57
N VAL A 273 -0.31 1.19 -13.10
CA VAL A 273 -0.92 1.38 -11.78
C VAL A 273 -2.37 1.78 -11.98
N VAL A 274 -3.30 1.02 -11.40
CA VAL A 274 -4.73 1.31 -11.49
C VAL A 274 -5.23 1.73 -10.12
N GLN A 275 -5.62 3.00 -9.98
CA GLN A 275 -6.00 3.57 -8.68
C GLN A 275 -7.42 3.13 -8.28
N PHE A 276 -7.55 2.40 -7.17
CA PHE A 276 -8.84 1.99 -6.61
C PHE A 276 -9.33 2.90 -5.46
N ALA A 277 -8.66 4.01 -5.16
CA ALA A 277 -9.02 4.87 -4.01
C ALA A 277 -10.46 5.38 -4.08
N ASP A 278 -10.89 5.87 -5.25
CA ASP A 278 -12.26 6.37 -5.44
C ASP A 278 -13.29 5.26 -5.46
N LEU A 279 -12.95 4.11 -6.05
CA LEU A 279 -13.80 2.91 -6.01
C LEU A 279 -13.97 2.38 -4.58
N ALA A 280 -12.93 2.46 -3.75
CA ALA A 280 -13.01 2.08 -2.36
C ALA A 280 -13.92 3.01 -1.57
N SER A 281 -13.86 4.32 -1.84
CA SER A 281 -14.76 5.31 -1.24
C SER A 281 -16.20 5.10 -1.71
N TRP A 282 -16.41 4.90 -3.01
CA TRP A 282 -17.70 4.55 -3.58
C TRP A 282 -18.31 3.29 -2.94
N ALA A 283 -17.54 2.21 -2.83
CA ALA A 283 -18.03 0.96 -2.23
C ALA A 283 -18.48 1.13 -0.77
N LYS A 284 -17.93 2.12 -0.07
CA LYS A 284 -18.29 2.47 1.31
C LYS A 284 -19.59 3.28 1.37
N ASP A 285 -19.73 4.27 0.51
CA ASP A 285 -20.74 5.33 0.63
C ASP A 285 -21.94 5.12 -0.31
N TYR A 286 -21.91 4.10 -1.19
CA TYR A 286 -23.00 3.81 -2.12
C TYR A 286 -24.24 3.23 -1.42
N HIS A 287 -25.42 3.76 -1.75
CA HIS A 287 -26.70 3.36 -1.16
C HIS A 287 -27.82 3.12 -2.20
N GLY A 288 -27.47 3.03 -3.49
CA GLY A 288 -28.45 2.76 -4.55
C GLY A 288 -28.77 1.27 -4.73
N ASP A 289 -29.74 0.96 -5.59
CA ASP A 289 -30.22 -0.41 -5.82
C ASP A 289 -29.48 -1.15 -6.95
N HIS A 290 -28.76 -0.42 -7.81
CA HIS A 290 -28.15 -0.96 -9.04
C HIS A 290 -26.63 -0.74 -9.12
N PRO A 291 -25.83 -1.25 -8.15
CA PRO A 291 -24.38 -1.06 -8.15
C PRO A 291 -23.69 -1.61 -9.42
N ALA A 292 -24.30 -2.61 -10.07
CA ALA A 292 -23.80 -3.20 -11.31
C ALA A 292 -23.93 -2.27 -12.52
N GLU A 293 -24.77 -1.21 -12.46
CA GLU A 293 -24.98 -0.27 -13.56
C GLU A 293 -24.02 0.92 -13.53
N VAL A 294 -23.20 1.03 -12.48
CA VAL A 294 -22.24 2.12 -12.32
C VAL A 294 -21.30 2.24 -13.52
N CYS A 295 -21.24 3.43 -14.10
CA CYS A 295 -20.33 3.79 -15.17
C CYS A 295 -19.00 4.27 -14.59
N LEU A 296 -17.90 3.79 -15.18
CA LEU A 296 -16.56 4.19 -14.81
C LEU A 296 -16.02 5.16 -15.86
N ARG A 297 -15.51 6.29 -15.38
CA ARG A 297 -14.70 7.20 -16.18
C ARG A 297 -13.24 6.92 -15.86
N SER A 298 -12.43 6.74 -16.88
CA SER A 298 -11.00 6.49 -16.73
C SER A 298 -10.17 7.65 -17.30
N SER A 299 -9.15 8.07 -16.57
CA SER A 299 -8.13 9.01 -17.05
C SER A 299 -6.75 8.36 -16.96
N VAL A 300 -5.87 8.68 -17.91
CA VAL A 300 -4.51 8.14 -17.95
C VAL A 300 -3.50 9.26 -17.77
N ASP A 301 -2.56 9.04 -16.87
CA ASP A 301 -1.37 9.87 -16.68
C ASP A 301 -0.10 9.03 -16.91
N LEU A 302 0.93 9.66 -17.49
CA LEU A 302 2.21 9.03 -17.78
C LEU A 302 3.27 9.61 -16.85
N GLN A 303 3.69 8.80 -15.87
CA GLN A 303 4.69 9.18 -14.87
C GLN A 303 5.99 8.43 -15.14
N GLY A 304 6.79 8.96 -16.06
CA GLY A 304 8.02 8.30 -16.51
C GLY A 304 7.73 7.02 -17.29
N ASP A 305 8.16 5.87 -16.75
CA ASP A 305 7.91 4.53 -17.31
C ASP A 305 6.66 3.85 -16.75
N THR A 306 5.90 4.58 -15.90
CA THR A 306 4.70 4.09 -15.24
C THR A 306 3.45 4.76 -15.82
N LYS A 307 2.50 3.95 -16.28
CA LYS A 307 1.18 4.40 -16.70
C LYS A 307 0.23 4.33 -15.52
N VAL A 308 -0.32 5.47 -15.10
CA VAL A 308 -1.29 5.54 -14.01
C VAL A 308 -2.68 5.71 -14.61
N ILE A 309 -3.57 4.78 -14.30
CA ILE A 309 -4.99 4.81 -14.68
C ILE A 309 -5.78 5.16 -13.43
N THR A 310 -6.38 6.34 -13.43
CA THR A 310 -7.31 6.78 -12.38
C THR A 310 -8.73 6.49 -12.81
N LEU A 311 -9.53 5.95 -11.90
CA LEU A 311 -10.89 5.52 -12.14
C LEU A 311 -11.84 6.31 -11.26
N GLU A 312 -12.75 7.05 -11.89
CA GLU A 312 -13.78 7.82 -11.22
C GLU A 312 -15.15 7.16 -11.49
N VAL A 313 -16.01 7.16 -10.49
CA VAL A 313 -17.41 6.74 -10.64
C VAL A 313 -18.23 7.93 -11.15
N GLU A 314 -18.94 7.78 -12.28
CA GLU A 314 -19.71 8.89 -12.84
C GLU A 314 -20.85 9.32 -11.89
N PRO A 315 -21.02 10.62 -11.60
CA PRO A 315 -22.04 11.10 -10.66
C PRO A 315 -23.48 10.77 -11.04
N SER A 316 -23.76 10.61 -12.34
CA SER A 316 -25.06 10.17 -12.86
C SER A 316 -25.48 8.82 -12.30
N SER A 317 -24.52 7.97 -11.92
CA SER A 317 -24.77 6.68 -11.27
C SER A 317 -24.97 6.76 -9.76
N LEU A 318 -24.83 7.95 -9.15
CA LEU A 318 -24.95 8.18 -7.70
C LEU A 318 -26.31 8.74 -7.26
N SER A 319 -27.29 8.90 -8.17
CA SER A 319 -28.62 9.46 -7.84
C SER A 319 -29.74 8.54 -8.38
N LEU A 320 -30.86 8.30 -7.70
CA LEU A 320 -31.60 9.16 -6.78
C LEU A 320 -32.10 8.35 -5.57
N ALA A 321 -31.53 8.52 -4.39
CA ALA A 321 -32.30 8.21 -3.18
C ALA A 321 -33.42 9.26 -3.11
N PRO A 322 -34.71 8.87 -3.04
CA PRO A 322 -35.77 9.82 -2.76
C PRO A 322 -35.44 10.45 -1.42
N SER A 323 -35.36 11.78 -1.37
CA SER A 323 -35.26 12.52 -0.12
C SER A 323 -36.49 12.18 0.72
N CYS A 324 -36.38 11.19 1.61
CA CYS A 324 -37.34 10.90 2.66
C CYS A 324 -37.20 11.95 3.77
N ALA A 325 -37.40 13.23 3.41
CA ALA A 325 -37.54 14.32 4.35
C ALA A 325 -38.75 15.15 3.95
N ALA A 326 -39.70 15.23 4.89
CA ALA A 326 -40.94 16.01 4.90
C ALA A 326 -42.17 15.40 4.19
N ASN A 327 -42.84 14.45 4.87
CA ASN A 327 -44.30 14.56 5.04
C ASN A 327 -44.82 13.77 6.25
N THR A 328 -44.58 14.29 7.46
CA THR A 328 -45.38 13.94 8.64
C THR A 328 -46.67 14.75 8.61
N GLY A 329 -47.70 14.21 7.96
CA GLY A 329 -49.04 14.79 8.06
C GLY A 329 -50.04 14.28 7.03
N SER A 330 -50.60 13.08 7.24
CA SER A 330 -52.05 12.88 7.23
C SER A 330 -52.43 11.41 7.44
N ARG A 331 -53.50 11.26 8.23
CA ARG A 331 -54.19 10.08 8.71
C ARG A 331 -54.92 9.26 7.63
N CYS A 332 -55.13 7.99 7.99
CA CYS A 332 -56.22 7.06 7.61
C CYS A 332 -56.22 6.58 6.15
N ARG A 333 -56.39 5.29 5.85
CA ARG A 333 -57.44 4.41 6.36
C ARG A 333 -57.10 2.93 6.09
N GLU A 334 -57.55 2.08 7.01
CA GLU A 334 -57.67 0.62 6.88
C GLU A 334 -58.38 0.22 5.58
N MET A 335 -57.93 -0.88 4.95
CA MET A 335 -58.83 -1.90 4.45
C MET A 335 -58.13 -3.25 4.33
N SER A 336 -58.90 -4.27 4.68
CA SER A 336 -58.53 -5.64 4.93
C SER A 336 -58.48 -6.52 3.67
N GLU A 337 -57.75 -7.63 3.84
CA GLU A 337 -58.10 -8.99 3.41
C GLU A 337 -58.09 -9.43 1.93
N ALA A 338 -57.45 -10.60 1.80
CA ALA A 338 -57.86 -11.79 1.04
C ALA A 338 -57.27 -12.04 -0.36
N SER A 339 -56.27 -12.93 -0.37
CA SER A 339 -56.36 -14.33 -0.86
C SER A 339 -56.38 -14.64 -2.38
N ARG A 340 -55.73 -15.78 -2.69
CA ARG A 340 -55.82 -16.66 -3.90
C ARG A 340 -54.88 -16.30 -5.05
N ARG A 341 -53.86 -17.11 -5.36
CA ARG A 341 -53.78 -18.49 -5.95
C ARG A 341 -53.48 -18.40 -7.45
N SER A 342 -52.66 -19.36 -7.91
CA SER A 342 -52.52 -19.88 -9.29
C SER A 342 -51.95 -18.89 -10.32
N SER A 343 -51.10 -19.26 -11.28
CA SER A 343 -50.70 -20.55 -11.85
C SER A 343 -49.61 -20.28 -12.88
N SER A 344 -48.62 -21.17 -13.00
CA SER A 344 -47.81 -21.35 -14.22
C SER A 344 -48.72 -21.65 -15.42
N PRO A 345 -48.29 -21.43 -16.69
CA PRO A 345 -47.48 -22.47 -17.33
C PRO A 345 -46.49 -22.03 -18.44
N ALA A 346 -45.55 -22.95 -18.69
CA ALA A 346 -45.03 -23.40 -19.99
C ALA A 346 -44.18 -22.46 -20.88
N SER A 347 -42.92 -22.89 -21.02
CA SER A 347 -42.00 -22.64 -22.13
C SER A 347 -42.57 -23.08 -23.51
N PRO A 348 -41.91 -22.66 -24.60
CA PRO A 348 -41.26 -23.70 -25.41
C PRO A 348 -39.83 -23.37 -25.88
N ALA A 349 -39.19 -24.45 -26.32
CA ALA A 349 -37.81 -24.74 -26.69
C ALA A 349 -37.08 -23.79 -27.68
N PRO A 350 -35.72 -23.86 -27.73
CA PRO A 350 -34.88 -23.18 -28.71
C PRO A 350 -34.59 -24.05 -29.96
N PRO A 351 -34.24 -23.47 -31.12
CA PRO A 351 -33.66 -24.20 -32.24
C PRO A 351 -32.13 -24.36 -32.10
N GLY A 352 -31.63 -25.46 -32.66
CA GLY A 352 -30.26 -25.96 -32.51
C GLY A 352 -29.15 -25.22 -33.28
N PRO A 353 -27.91 -25.75 -33.21
CA PRO A 353 -26.71 -25.03 -33.61
C PRO A 353 -26.34 -25.24 -35.08
N ALA A 354 -26.04 -24.15 -35.77
CA ALA A 354 -25.37 -24.18 -37.07
C ALA A 354 -23.85 -24.03 -36.87
N SER A 355 -23.13 -25.08 -37.23
CA SER A 355 -21.70 -25.12 -37.47
C SER A 355 -21.33 -24.30 -38.71
N PHE A 356 -20.36 -23.38 -38.62
CA PHE A 356 -19.53 -23.03 -39.76
C PHE A 356 -18.09 -22.73 -39.34
N SER A 357 -17.20 -23.27 -40.16
CA SER A 357 -15.76 -23.36 -40.02
C SER A 357 -15.10 -22.29 -40.89
N ALA A 358 -13.87 -21.95 -40.47
CA ALA A 358 -12.73 -21.58 -41.30
C ALA A 358 -12.57 -20.14 -41.84
N ALA A 359 -11.29 -19.77 -41.78
CA ALA A 359 -10.51 -19.00 -42.74
C ALA A 359 -10.17 -17.53 -42.37
N SER A 360 -8.96 -17.38 -41.82
CA SER A 360 -8.07 -16.24 -42.05
C SER A 360 -7.88 -16.00 -43.56
N PRO A 361 -7.51 -14.77 -43.97
CA PRO A 361 -6.15 -14.65 -44.47
C PRO A 361 -5.40 -13.37 -44.10
N SER A 362 -4.09 -13.57 -44.02
CA SER A 362 -2.97 -12.64 -44.11
C SER A 362 -3.12 -11.51 -45.14
N GLY A 363 -2.74 -10.30 -44.73
CA GLY A 363 -2.57 -9.15 -45.62
C GLY A 363 -1.30 -8.36 -45.30
N HIS A 364 -0.25 -8.60 -46.09
CA HIS A 364 0.91 -7.73 -46.24
C HIS A 364 0.51 -6.32 -46.71
N ARG A 365 1.11 -5.27 -46.13
CA ARG A 365 1.51 -4.03 -46.84
C ARG A 365 2.40 -3.15 -45.94
N ARG A 366 3.68 -3.05 -46.28
CA ARG A 366 4.33 -1.92 -46.99
C ARG A 366 4.39 -0.62 -46.18
N SER A 367 5.56 -0.40 -45.61
CA SER A 367 6.12 0.90 -45.26
C SER A 367 6.14 1.84 -46.47
N PRO A 368 6.08 3.17 -46.22
CA PRO A 368 6.83 4.12 -47.03
C PRO A 368 7.82 4.91 -46.16
N VAL A 369 9.05 4.90 -46.68
CA VAL A 369 10.12 5.88 -46.43
C VAL A 369 9.70 7.23 -47.02
N VAL A 370 9.76 8.33 -46.26
CA VAL A 370 9.90 9.69 -46.81
C VAL A 370 10.65 10.62 -45.84
N HIS A 371 11.84 11.02 -46.29
CA HIS A 371 12.59 12.28 -46.20
C HIS A 371 12.64 13.20 -44.96
N ASP A 372 13.90 13.53 -44.66
CA ASP A 372 14.46 14.74 -44.04
C ASP A 372 13.79 16.05 -44.47
N SER A 373 13.71 17.00 -43.53
CA SER A 373 13.85 18.43 -43.80
C SER A 373 14.36 19.18 -42.57
N THR A 374 15.43 19.93 -42.82
CA THR A 374 16.22 20.77 -41.93
C THR A 374 15.52 22.10 -41.62
N THR A 375 16.07 22.83 -40.63
CA THR A 375 16.05 24.29 -40.43
C THR A 375 14.77 24.96 -39.90
N GLN A 376 14.81 25.50 -38.67
CA GLN A 376 14.94 26.96 -38.43
C GLN A 376 14.86 27.32 -36.93
N THR A 377 15.89 28.01 -36.48
CA THR A 377 15.95 28.87 -35.29
C THR A 377 15.04 30.09 -35.44
N PRO A 378 14.59 30.68 -34.32
CA PRO A 378 14.71 32.14 -34.22
C PRO A 378 15.26 32.62 -32.88
N GLN A 379 16.21 33.56 -32.99
CA GLN A 379 16.60 34.53 -31.97
C GLN A 379 15.49 35.55 -31.71
N ARG A 380 15.31 35.93 -30.44
CA ARG A 380 14.99 37.27 -29.86
C ARG A 380 14.39 37.03 -28.46
N SER A 381 14.59 37.84 -27.44
CA SER A 381 15.14 39.19 -27.33
C SER A 381 15.53 39.43 -25.88
N GLU A 382 16.62 40.18 -25.69
CA GLU A 382 17.02 40.80 -24.44
C GLU A 382 15.93 41.76 -23.94
N GLY A 383 15.67 41.72 -22.63
CA GLY A 383 14.73 42.60 -21.95
C GLY A 383 15.25 42.91 -20.54
N SER A 384 15.96 44.03 -20.44
CA SER A 384 16.46 44.66 -19.24
C SER A 384 15.32 45.05 -18.29
N GLY A 385 15.47 44.78 -16.98
CA GLY A 385 14.52 45.17 -15.95
C GLY A 385 15.16 45.14 -14.57
N ALA A 386 15.56 46.31 -14.09
CA ALA A 386 16.27 46.53 -12.84
C ALA A 386 15.34 46.60 -11.61
N ASN A 387 15.94 46.29 -10.46
CA ASN A 387 15.64 46.77 -9.09
C ASN A 387 14.33 46.32 -8.42
N LEU A 388 14.48 45.61 -7.29
CA LEU A 388 14.00 46.04 -5.97
C LEU A 388 14.62 45.15 -4.87
N LEU A 389 15.58 45.72 -4.13
CA LEU A 389 16.19 45.16 -2.92
C LEU A 389 15.20 45.30 -1.75
N GLY A 390 14.81 44.17 -1.16
CA GLY A 390 14.16 44.10 0.15
C GLY A 390 15.14 43.56 1.22
N PRO A 391 15.10 44.03 2.47
CA PRO A 391 16.09 43.72 3.48
C PRO A 391 15.96 42.29 4.02
N ALA A 392 17.10 41.64 4.23
CA ALA A 392 17.23 40.30 4.79
C ALA A 392 16.79 40.23 6.26
N PRO A 393 16.02 39.20 6.68
CA PRO A 393 15.76 38.94 8.08
C PRO A 393 16.99 38.31 8.75
N GLY A 394 17.40 38.88 9.88
CA GLY A 394 18.57 38.45 10.64
C GLY A 394 18.45 37.05 11.28
N PRO A 395 19.57 36.47 11.71
CA PRO A 395 19.64 35.09 12.19
C PRO A 395 18.96 34.94 13.56
N ARG A 396 17.91 34.12 13.62
CA ARG A 396 17.34 33.64 14.88
C ARG A 396 18.25 32.58 15.48
N SER A 397 18.85 32.91 16.63
CA SER A 397 19.54 31.97 17.52
C SER A 397 18.56 30.92 18.02
N LEU A 398 18.63 29.70 17.46
CA LEU A 398 17.96 28.52 17.99
C LEU A 398 18.81 27.97 19.15
N ARG A 399 18.30 28.15 20.38
CA ARG A 399 18.82 27.52 21.60
C ARG A 399 18.83 26.00 21.45
N SER A 400 20.02 25.41 21.55
CA SER A 400 20.32 23.99 21.40
C SER A 400 20.07 23.18 22.69
N SER A 401 18.90 23.29 23.32
CA SER A 401 18.60 22.55 24.57
C SER A 401 17.72 21.31 24.39
N PHE A 402 17.42 20.89 23.16
CA PHE A 402 16.37 19.89 22.91
C PHE A 402 16.82 18.47 22.51
N CYS A 403 18.12 18.17 22.48
CA CYS A 403 18.61 16.89 21.95
C CYS A 403 18.96 15.84 23.01
N LEU A 404 19.31 16.23 24.23
CA LEU A 404 20.00 15.31 25.15
C LEU A 404 19.09 14.21 25.73
N GLY A 405 17.86 14.55 26.13
CA GLY A 405 16.91 13.57 26.70
C GLY A 405 16.44 12.48 25.72
N ARG A 406 16.46 12.76 24.41
CA ARG A 406 16.07 11.78 23.37
C ARG A 406 17.14 10.71 23.14
N TYR A 407 18.41 11.09 23.23
CA TYR A 407 19.51 10.12 23.13
C TYR A 407 19.52 9.16 24.31
N THR A 408 19.26 9.64 25.53
CA THR A 408 19.21 8.79 26.73
C THR A 408 18.11 7.74 26.66
N LEU A 409 16.91 8.12 26.19
CA LEU A 409 15.79 7.19 26.00
C LEU A 409 16.05 6.18 24.88
N MET A 410 16.66 6.60 23.75
CA MET A 410 17.06 5.67 22.68
C MET A 410 18.12 4.68 23.17
N SER A 411 19.13 5.13 23.93
CA SER A 411 20.17 4.27 24.48
C SER A 411 19.59 3.24 25.46
N LEU A 412 18.62 3.61 26.30
CA LEU A 412 17.95 2.69 27.22
C LEU A 412 17.09 1.65 26.49
N SER A 413 16.36 2.08 25.47
CA SER A 413 15.55 1.20 24.62
C SER A 413 16.43 0.16 23.90
N PHE A 414 17.59 0.60 23.43
CA PHE A 414 18.58 -0.26 22.76
C PHE A 414 19.23 -1.25 23.73
N LEU A 415 19.60 -0.82 24.94
CA LEU A 415 20.08 -1.72 26.00
C LEU A 415 19.04 -2.80 26.34
N TRP A 416 17.76 -2.42 26.43
CA TRP A 416 16.68 -3.38 26.67
C TRP A 416 16.49 -4.39 25.54
N ALA A 417 16.60 -3.94 24.28
CA ALA A 417 16.53 -4.83 23.12
C ALA A 417 17.72 -5.82 23.07
N LEU A 418 18.92 -5.37 23.44
CA LEU A 418 20.11 -6.21 23.58
C LEU A 418 19.94 -7.26 24.69
N VAL A 419 19.40 -6.86 25.84
CA VAL A 419 19.08 -7.80 26.94
C VAL A 419 18.05 -8.84 26.50
N ALA A 420 17.00 -8.43 25.79
CA ALA A 420 15.97 -9.34 25.28
C ALA A 420 16.53 -10.32 24.21
N LEU A 421 17.40 -9.85 23.32
CA LEU A 421 18.09 -10.70 22.33
C LEU A 421 19.02 -11.70 23.01
N CYS A 422 19.82 -11.27 23.98
CA CYS A 422 20.66 -12.18 24.76
C CYS A 422 19.84 -13.17 25.61
N MET A 423 18.64 -12.80 26.05
CA MET A 423 17.79 -13.74 26.80
C MET A 423 17.00 -14.72 25.92
N GLY A 424 16.93 -14.49 24.60
CA GLY A 424 16.23 -15.35 23.65
C GLY A 424 17.01 -16.59 23.21
N GLU A 425 18.33 -16.63 23.40
CA GLU A 425 19.13 -17.82 23.08
C GLU A 425 19.22 -18.77 24.28
N ALA A 426 18.72 -19.99 24.09
CA ALA A 426 18.62 -21.03 25.12
C ALA A 426 19.99 -21.55 25.62
N GLU A 427 21.10 -21.13 25.02
CA GLU A 427 22.45 -21.66 25.29
C GLU A 427 23.39 -20.69 26.02
N LEU A 428 22.89 -19.56 26.53
CA LEU A 428 23.73 -18.68 27.36
C LEU A 428 23.95 -19.29 28.75
N THR A 429 25.21 -19.65 29.04
CA THR A 429 25.61 -20.24 30.33
C THR A 429 25.26 -19.32 31.49
N LEU A 430 25.00 -19.91 32.67
CA LEU A 430 24.58 -19.20 33.89
C LEU A 430 25.48 -17.99 34.24
N SER A 431 26.77 -18.08 33.89
CA SER A 431 27.77 -17.02 34.09
C SER A 431 27.46 -15.75 33.29
N TRP A 432 27.05 -15.88 32.02
CA TRP A 432 26.74 -14.74 31.17
C TRP A 432 25.48 -14.00 31.61
N ARG A 433 24.49 -14.73 32.13
CA ARG A 433 23.27 -14.11 32.69
C ARG A 433 23.59 -13.24 33.91
N SER A 434 24.50 -13.71 34.77
CA SER A 434 24.96 -12.94 35.95
C SER A 434 25.74 -11.68 35.54
N LEU A 435 26.61 -11.79 34.54
CA LEU A 435 27.35 -10.66 33.98
C LEU A 435 26.39 -9.62 33.37
N LEU A 436 25.41 -10.07 32.58
CA LEU A 436 24.46 -9.19 31.90
C LEU A 436 23.56 -8.44 32.90
N MET A 437 23.13 -9.11 33.97
CA MET A 437 22.36 -8.48 35.05
C MET A 437 23.21 -7.48 35.83
N SER A 438 24.49 -7.79 36.10
CA SER A 438 25.41 -6.87 36.76
C SER A 438 25.66 -5.61 35.92
N LEU A 439 25.81 -5.76 34.60
CA LEU A 439 25.96 -4.63 33.67
C LEU A 439 24.68 -3.79 33.55
N LEU A 440 23.50 -4.42 33.58
CA LEU A 440 22.21 -3.72 33.58
C LEU A 440 22.04 -2.90 34.86
N ILE A 441 22.35 -3.47 36.03
CA ILE A 441 22.31 -2.76 37.31
C ILE A 441 23.27 -1.57 37.29
N LEU A 442 24.50 -1.75 36.78
CA LEU A 442 25.47 -0.66 36.66
C LEU A 442 24.97 0.46 35.73
N ALA A 443 24.37 0.10 34.59
CA ALA A 443 23.81 1.08 33.65
C ALA A 443 22.64 1.88 34.27
N LEU A 444 21.76 1.21 35.04
CA LEU A 444 20.67 1.86 35.77
C LEU A 444 21.20 2.78 36.88
N MET A 445 22.26 2.39 37.60
CA MET A 445 22.91 3.24 38.60
C MET A 445 23.54 4.49 37.96
N VAL A 446 24.23 4.35 36.84
CA VAL A 446 24.82 5.48 36.10
C VAL A 446 23.72 6.42 35.59
N LEU A 447 22.60 5.87 35.11
CA LEU A 447 21.46 6.67 34.70
C LEU A 447 20.82 7.42 35.88
N ALA A 448 20.63 6.76 37.03
CA ALA A 448 20.08 7.39 38.22
C ALA A 448 20.97 8.54 38.72
N LEU A 449 22.29 8.31 38.78
CA LEU A 449 23.27 9.34 39.11
C LEU A 449 23.24 10.49 38.08
N TYR A 450 23.13 10.17 36.80
CA TYR A 450 23.05 11.18 35.74
C TYR A 450 21.80 12.05 35.86
N VAL A 451 20.64 11.46 36.13
CA VAL A 451 19.38 12.20 36.36
C VAL A 451 19.50 13.08 37.61
N GLN A 452 20.08 12.55 38.69
CA GLN A 452 20.27 13.27 39.95
C GLN A 452 21.27 14.42 39.82
N CYS A 453 22.36 14.26 39.08
CA CYS A 453 23.37 15.31 38.86
C CYS A 453 22.87 16.44 37.94
N ASN A 454 21.87 16.19 37.09
CA ASN A 454 21.41 17.17 36.10
C ASN A 454 20.07 17.83 36.45
N ASN A 455 19.48 17.57 37.63
CA ASN A 455 18.18 18.14 38.06
C ASN A 455 17.09 18.11 36.97
N LEU A 456 16.99 16.98 36.26
CA LEU A 456 16.00 16.81 35.20
C LEU A 456 14.63 16.50 35.82
N GLU A 457 13.75 17.51 35.90
CA GLU A 457 12.32 17.29 36.19
C GLU A 457 11.67 16.60 34.98
N ILE A 458 10.98 15.47 35.22
CA ILE A 458 10.21 14.74 34.20
C ILE A 458 8.77 15.29 34.24
N PRO A 459 8.29 16.03 33.21
CA PRO A 459 6.94 16.57 33.23
C PRO A 459 5.91 15.49 32.88
N VAL A 460 4.83 15.42 33.66
CA VAL A 460 3.76 14.40 33.58
C VAL A 460 2.60 14.80 32.64
N GLU A 461 2.60 16.01 32.05
CA GLU A 461 1.39 16.59 31.43
C GLU A 461 1.19 16.42 29.92
N THR A 462 2.01 15.68 29.18
CA THR A 462 1.87 15.57 27.70
C THR A 462 0.93 14.48 27.17
N ALA A 463 0.08 13.89 28.02
CA ALA A 463 -0.81 12.79 27.62
C ALA A 463 -2.17 13.24 27.01
N SER A 464 -2.58 14.50 27.13
CA SER A 464 -3.96 14.92 26.79
C SER A 464 -4.14 15.51 25.38
N GLU A 465 -3.09 16.06 24.75
CA GLU A 465 -3.20 16.68 23.41
C GLU A 465 -3.06 15.69 22.24
N VAL A 466 -2.50 14.50 22.47
CA VAL A 466 -2.29 13.47 21.42
C VAL A 466 -3.61 12.82 20.95
N ASN A 467 -4.67 12.87 21.77
CA ASN A 467 -5.98 12.28 21.45
C ASN A 467 -6.80 13.06 20.41
N ARG A 468 -6.40 14.26 19.99
CA ARG A 468 -7.18 15.10 19.05
C ARG A 468 -6.81 14.95 17.57
N LEU A 469 -5.70 14.28 17.24
CA LEU A 469 -5.20 14.17 15.85
C LEU A 469 -5.31 12.76 15.25
N GLY A 470 -5.92 11.80 15.97
CA GLY A 470 -6.10 10.42 15.51
C GLY A 470 -7.35 10.20 14.67
N ALA A 471 -7.34 10.66 13.41
CA ALA A 471 -8.35 10.27 12.42
C ALA A 471 -7.67 9.73 11.17
N GLY A 472 -7.29 8.45 11.21
CA GLY A 472 -6.69 7.70 10.10
C GLY A 472 -7.04 6.22 10.21
N GLU A 473 -8.33 5.89 10.15
CA GLU A 473 -8.86 4.55 10.47
C GLU A 473 -9.08 3.51 9.34
N PRO A 474 -8.80 3.70 8.03
CA PRO A 474 -9.10 2.62 7.06
C PRO A 474 -8.08 1.47 7.09
N PHE A 475 -6.83 1.71 7.49
CA PHE A 475 -5.77 0.69 7.39
C PHE A 475 -5.89 -0.44 8.44
N LEU A 476 -6.46 -0.23 9.62
CA LEU A 476 -6.45 -1.26 10.67
C LEU A 476 -7.59 -2.27 10.55
N ALA A 477 -8.74 -1.82 10.06
CA ALA A 477 -9.88 -2.68 9.79
C ALA A 477 -9.54 -3.76 8.74
N GLN A 478 -8.75 -3.39 7.72
CA GLN A 478 -8.26 -4.29 6.67
C GLN A 478 -7.33 -5.39 7.21
N TRP A 479 -6.74 -5.20 8.39
CA TRP A 479 -5.83 -6.16 9.03
C TRP A 479 -6.46 -6.86 10.23
N GLY A 480 -7.79 -6.81 10.39
CA GLY A 480 -8.50 -7.49 11.47
C GLY A 480 -8.06 -7.05 12.87
N VAL A 481 -7.43 -5.89 13.01
CA VAL A 481 -7.08 -5.28 14.30
C VAL A 481 -8.29 -4.44 14.71
N GLY A 482 -9.34 -5.09 15.21
CA GLY A 482 -10.50 -4.40 15.76
C GLY A 482 -10.17 -3.74 17.11
N PRO A 483 -10.86 -2.65 17.48
CA PRO A 483 -10.73 -2.07 18.81
C PRO A 483 -11.13 -3.11 19.86
N ARG A 484 -10.17 -3.54 20.69
CA ARG A 484 -10.49 -4.33 21.88
C ARG A 484 -11.20 -3.40 22.85
N HIS A 485 -12.51 -3.56 23.02
CA HIS A 485 -13.23 -2.98 24.14
C HIS A 485 -12.60 -3.52 25.43
N PHE A 486 -11.78 -2.71 26.10
CA PHE A 486 -11.41 -2.94 27.48
C PHE A 486 -12.70 -2.85 28.32
N LYS A 487 -13.29 -4.01 28.63
CA LYS A 487 -14.28 -4.12 29.70
C LYS A 487 -13.57 -3.65 30.98
N LYS A 488 -13.99 -2.50 31.52
CA LYS A 488 -13.62 -2.11 32.87
C LYS A 488 -14.00 -3.27 33.80
N PRO A 489 -13.09 -3.78 34.65
CA PRO A 489 -13.47 -4.74 35.66
C PRO A 489 -14.49 -4.08 36.59
N GLY A 490 -15.68 -4.65 36.64
CA GLY A 490 -16.74 -4.22 37.53
C GLY A 490 -16.31 -4.42 38.97
N SER A 491 -16.37 -3.36 39.76
CA SER A 491 -16.34 -3.40 41.20
C SER A 491 -17.63 -4.05 41.71
N SER A 492 -17.59 -5.34 42.05
CA SER A 492 -18.56 -5.94 42.96
C SER A 492 -17.98 -5.93 44.37
N ILE A 493 -18.47 -5.00 45.19
CA ILE A 493 -18.45 -5.13 46.65
C ILE A 493 -19.70 -5.94 47.02
N GLY A 494 -19.48 -7.01 47.77
CA GLY A 494 -20.47 -7.92 48.35
C GLY A 494 -19.75 -8.95 49.18
#